data_AF-A0A7D5UMU5-F1
#
_entry.id   AF-A0A7D5UMU5-F1
#
_cell.length_a   1.000
_cell.length_b   1.000
_cell.length_c   1.000
_cell.angle_alpha   90.00
_cell.angle_beta   90.00
_cell.angle_gamma   90.00
#
_symmetry.space_group_name_H-M   'P 1'
#
loop_
_entity.id
_entity.type
_entity.pdbx_description
1 polymer ?
#
loop_
_entity_poly.entity_id
_entity_poly.type
_entity_poly.pdbx_seq_one_letter_code
_entity_poly.pdbx_strand_id
1 'polypeptide(L)'
;MIILTLVIILVTLLYKYGTRNFKYWYERGVKHDKPIPFFGNNFRQFTQQVSLTDVFTEQYKKYPNEKFVGFYSANEATLILRDPELVKQVLVADFHYFYPRGLNPHKEVIEPLLKNLFFAD
;
A
#
# COMPACT_ATOMS: atom_id res chain seq x y z
N MET A 1 34.37 18.04 -0.42
CA MET A 1 34.17 16.86 -1.28
C MET A 1 33.58 15.69 -0.51
N ILE A 2 34.17 15.25 0.61
CA ILE A 2 33.69 14.10 1.41
C ILE A 2 32.22 14.24 1.87
N ILE A 3 31.81 15.40 2.41
CA ILE A 3 30.42 15.63 2.85
C ILE A 3 29.44 15.49 1.69
N LEU A 4 29.76 16.04 0.53
CA LEU A 4 28.92 15.94 -0.67
C LEU A 4 28.76 14.48 -1.11
N THR A 5 29.85 13.70 -1.09
CA THR A 5 29.81 12.26 -1.39
C THR A 5 28.93 11.50 -0.41
N LEU A 6 29.04 11.77 0.90
CA LEU A 6 28.21 11.12 1.92
C LEU A 6 26.73 11.45 1.75
N VAL A 7 26.39 12.70 1.43
CA VAL A 7 25.01 13.13 1.15
C VAL A 7 24.44 12.40 -0.06
N ILE A 8 25.22 12.29 -1.15
CA ILE A 8 24.77 11.56 -2.36
C ILE A 8 24.53 10.09 -2.05
N ILE A 9 25.42 9.45 -1.28
CA ILE A 9 25.25 8.06 -0.85
C ILE A 9 23.99 7.91 -0.01
N LEU A 10 23.78 8.78 0.99
CA LEU A 10 22.61 8.75 1.85
C LEU A 10 21.31 8.92 1.05
N VAL A 11 21.24 9.92 0.17
CA VAL A 11 20.06 10.16 -0.68
C VAL A 11 19.79 8.98 -1.60
N THR A 12 20.83 8.37 -2.17
CA THR A 12 20.69 7.19 -3.03
C THR A 12 20.15 5.99 -2.25
N LEU A 13 20.69 5.74 -1.05
CA LEU A 13 20.23 4.65 -0.18
C LEU A 13 18.78 4.87 0.26
N LEU A 14 18.44 6.09 0.67
CA LEU A 14 17.08 6.49 1.03
C LEU A 14 16.13 6.29 -0.16
N TYR A 15 16.51 6.73 -1.36
CA TYR A 15 15.70 6.55 -2.56
C TYR A 15 15.48 5.07 -2.90
N LYS A 16 16.53 4.25 -2.87
CA LYS A 16 16.41 2.80 -3.13
C LYS A 16 15.56 2.12 -2.08
N TYR A 17 15.70 2.48 -0.80
CA TYR A 17 14.87 1.97 0.27
C TYR A 17 13.41 2.37 0.09
N GLY A 18 13.16 3.65 -0.22
CA GLY A 18 11.83 4.23 -0.38
C GLY A 18 11.09 3.82 -1.66
N THR A 19 11.75 3.13 -2.59
CA THR A 19 11.17 2.68 -3.87
C THR A 19 11.30 1.17 -4.12
N ARG A 20 11.80 0.40 -3.13
CA ARG A 20 12.20 -1.01 -3.28
C ARG A 20 11.09 -1.91 -3.83
N ASN A 21 9.83 -1.61 -3.53
CA ASN A 21 8.68 -2.44 -3.90
C ASN A 21 7.88 -1.90 -5.09
N PHE A 22 8.23 -0.74 -5.65
CA PHE A 22 7.41 -0.05 -6.66
C PHE A 22 7.34 -0.73 -8.03
N LYS A 23 8.12 -1.80 -8.22
CA LYS A 23 8.05 -2.63 -9.43
C LYS A 23 7.04 -3.77 -9.34
N TYR A 24 6.52 -4.06 -8.14
CA TYR A 24 5.71 -5.25 -7.88
C TYR A 24 4.52 -5.41 -8.83
N TRP A 25 3.72 -4.36 -9.01
CA TRP A 25 2.55 -4.38 -9.89
C TRP A 25 2.91 -4.28 -11.37
N TYR A 26 3.96 -3.53 -11.69
CA TYR A 26 4.46 -3.39 -13.06
C TYR A 26 4.91 -4.74 -13.63
N GLU A 27 5.71 -5.49 -12.86
CA GLU A 27 6.22 -6.81 -13.25
C GLU A 27 5.12 -7.85 -13.41
N ARG A 28 3.96 -7.64 -12.77
CA ARG A 28 2.78 -8.52 -12.85
C ARG A 28 1.75 -8.08 -13.89
N GLY A 29 2.02 -7.00 -14.62
CA GLY A 29 1.09 -6.45 -15.61
C GLY A 29 -0.20 -5.86 -15.03
N VAL A 30 -0.22 -5.55 -13.72
CA VAL A 30 -1.40 -5.01 -13.04
C VAL A 30 -1.44 -3.48 -13.22
N LYS A 31 -2.59 -2.94 -13.63
CA LYS A 31 -2.79 -1.49 -13.74
C LYS A 31 -2.70 -0.85 -12.36
N HIS A 32 -1.91 0.22 -12.26
CA HIS A 32 -1.69 0.97 -11.02
C HIS A 32 -1.21 2.39 -11.32
N ASP A 33 -1.32 3.28 -10.35
CA ASP A 33 -0.75 4.62 -10.42
C ASP A 33 0.71 4.63 -10.02
N LYS A 34 1.52 5.48 -10.65
CA LYS A 34 2.93 5.63 -10.30
C LYS A 34 3.06 6.14 -8.86
N PRO A 35 3.71 5.38 -7.96
CA PRO A 35 3.86 5.78 -6.57
C PRO A 35 4.91 6.88 -6.37
N ILE A 36 4.75 7.66 -5.31
CA ILE A 36 5.71 8.66 -4.83
C ILE A 36 6.64 7.98 -3.82
N PRO A 37 7.98 8.18 -3.87
CA PRO A 37 8.90 7.62 -2.87
C PRO A 37 8.44 7.88 -1.44
N PHE A 38 8.52 6.85 -0.59
CA PHE A 38 8.04 6.83 0.80
C PHE A 38 6.52 6.90 1.02
N PHE A 39 5.76 7.59 0.16
CA PHE A 39 4.32 7.81 0.36
C PHE A 39 3.43 6.89 -0.46
N GLY A 40 3.97 6.22 -1.47
CA GLY A 40 3.19 5.40 -2.38
C GLY A 40 2.16 6.25 -3.12
N ASN A 41 0.92 5.78 -3.16
CA ASN A 41 -0.22 6.53 -3.71
C ASN A 41 -1.02 7.28 -2.62
N ASN A 42 -0.60 7.21 -1.34
CA ASN A 42 -1.31 7.80 -0.20
C ASN A 42 -0.85 9.23 0.18
N PHE A 43 -0.05 9.92 -0.65
CA PHE A 43 0.51 11.23 -0.27
C PHE A 43 -0.55 12.25 0.18
N ARG A 44 -1.68 12.34 -0.54
CA ARG A 44 -2.78 13.26 -0.19
C ARG A 44 -3.49 12.87 1.12
N GLN A 45 -3.55 11.58 1.43
CA GLN A 45 -4.09 11.09 2.70
C GLN A 45 -3.12 11.39 3.84
N PHE A 46 -1.81 11.20 3.62
CA PHE A 46 -0.78 11.49 4.61
C PHE A 46 -0.73 12.99 4.96
N THR A 47 -0.91 13.87 3.97
CA THR A 47 -1.02 15.32 4.18
C THR A 47 -2.41 15.78 4.62
N GLN A 48 -3.31 14.85 4.97
CA GLN A 48 -4.68 15.11 5.45
C GLN A 48 -5.55 15.93 4.50
N GLN A 49 -5.24 15.95 3.19
CA GLN A 49 -6.01 16.65 2.18
C GLN A 49 -7.29 15.90 1.79
N VAL A 50 -7.27 14.58 1.92
CA VAL A 50 -8.43 13.70 1.70
C VAL A 50 -8.42 12.53 2.68
N SER A 51 -9.56 11.89 2.89
CA SER A 51 -9.62 10.67 3.69
C SER A 51 -9.01 9.48 2.94
N LEU A 52 -8.63 8.43 3.67
CA LEU A 52 -8.17 7.17 3.05
C LEU A 52 -9.25 6.56 2.15
N THR A 53 -10.51 6.64 2.57
CA THR A 53 -11.66 6.15 1.80
C THR A 53 -11.82 6.91 0.49
N ASP A 54 -11.56 8.22 0.47
CA ASP A 54 -11.60 9.02 -0.75
C ASP A 54 -10.52 8.58 -1.73
N VAL A 55 -9.28 8.37 -1.26
CA VAL A 55 -8.16 7.87 -2.10
C VAL A 55 -8.52 6.53 -2.74
N PHE A 56 -9.04 5.58 -1.95
CA PHE A 56 -9.45 4.28 -2.50
C PHE A 56 -10.64 4.40 -3.44
N THR A 57 -11.60 5.29 -3.16
CA THR A 57 -12.76 5.52 -4.03
C THR A 57 -12.36 6.16 -5.36
N GLU A 58 -11.46 7.13 -5.35
CA GLU A 58 -10.91 7.75 -6.56
C GLU A 58 -10.18 6.71 -7.41
N GLN A 59 -9.29 5.92 -6.80
CA GLN A 59 -8.55 4.86 -7.49
C GLN A 59 -9.49 3.77 -8.01
N TYR A 60 -10.47 3.36 -7.20
CA TYR A 60 -11.54 2.48 -7.63
C TYR A 60 -12.27 3.08 -8.82
N LYS A 61 -12.64 4.36 -8.86
CA LYS A 61 -13.41 4.90 -10.01
C LYS A 61 -12.57 5.08 -11.27
N LYS A 62 -11.26 5.29 -11.14
CA LYS A 62 -10.34 5.62 -12.25
C LYS A 62 -10.16 4.52 -13.31
N TYR A 63 -10.36 3.25 -12.96
CA TYR A 63 -10.05 2.10 -13.86
C TYR A 63 -11.28 1.25 -14.23
N PRO A 64 -12.38 1.82 -14.75
CA PRO A 64 -13.72 1.21 -14.76
C PRO A 64 -13.81 -0.19 -15.39
N ASN A 65 -12.87 -0.53 -16.27
CA ASN A 65 -12.84 -1.79 -17.00
C ASN A 65 -11.96 -2.87 -16.34
N GLU A 66 -11.28 -2.56 -15.24
CA GLU A 66 -10.39 -3.49 -14.54
C GLU A 66 -11.12 -4.18 -13.38
N LYS A 67 -10.91 -5.49 -13.23
CA LYS A 67 -11.46 -6.28 -12.11
C LYS A 67 -10.78 -6.00 -10.77
N PHE A 68 -9.54 -5.51 -10.82
CA PHE A 68 -8.74 -5.10 -9.67
C PHE A 68 -7.68 -4.09 -10.10
N VAL A 69 -7.18 -3.31 -9.16
CA VAL A 69 -6.19 -2.25 -9.41
C VAL A 69 -5.09 -2.35 -8.36
N GLY A 70 -3.84 -2.31 -8.81
CA GLY A 70 -2.69 -2.22 -7.92
C GLY A 70 -2.62 -0.85 -7.25
N PHE A 71 -2.22 -0.86 -5.99
CA PHE A 71 -2.04 0.32 -5.16
C PHE A 71 -0.75 0.17 -4.35
N TYR A 72 -0.14 1.29 -3.98
CA TYR A 72 0.98 1.32 -3.05
C TYR A 72 0.61 2.11 -1.79
N SER A 73 0.39 1.40 -0.69
CA SER A 73 0.24 2.02 0.64
C SER A 73 1.64 2.27 1.19
N ALA A 74 2.13 3.51 1.06
CA ALA A 74 3.55 3.81 1.30
C ALA A 74 4.46 2.91 0.45
N ASN A 75 5.25 2.03 1.06
CA ASN A 75 6.10 1.06 0.37
C ASN A 75 5.46 -0.33 0.20
N GLU A 76 4.24 -0.54 0.68
CA GLU A 76 3.56 -1.83 0.61
C GLU A 76 2.71 -1.91 -0.66
N ALA A 77 2.82 -3.03 -1.39
CA ALA A 77 1.97 -3.29 -2.54
C ALA A 77 0.63 -3.88 -2.08
N THR A 78 -0.46 -3.14 -2.30
CA THR A 78 -1.82 -3.52 -1.93
C THR A 78 -2.72 -3.58 -3.17
N LEU A 79 -3.83 -4.31 -3.07
CA LEU A 79 -4.72 -4.56 -4.21
C LEU A 79 -6.13 -4.07 -3.90
N ILE A 80 -6.68 -3.25 -4.78
CA ILE A 80 -8.07 -2.79 -4.71
C ILE A 80 -8.92 -3.71 -5.59
N LEU A 81 -9.78 -4.50 -4.97
CA LEU A 81 -10.72 -5.38 -5.66
C LEU A 81 -11.93 -4.58 -6.15
N ARG A 82 -12.39 -4.89 -7.36
CA ARG A 82 -13.56 -4.25 -7.96
C ARG A 82 -14.65 -5.21 -8.41
N ASP A 83 -14.24 -6.38 -8.88
CA ASP A 83 -15.18 -7.42 -9.32
C ASP A 83 -15.87 -8.04 -8.08
N PRO A 84 -17.21 -7.99 -7.99
CA PRO A 84 -17.96 -8.62 -6.90
C PRO A 84 -17.66 -10.11 -6.74
N GLU A 85 -17.33 -10.84 -7.82
CA GLU A 85 -16.96 -12.25 -7.74
C GLU A 85 -15.62 -12.43 -7.02
N LEU A 86 -14.63 -11.57 -7.30
CA LEU A 86 -13.35 -11.58 -6.59
C LEU A 86 -13.50 -11.15 -5.12
N VAL A 87 -14.35 -10.17 -4.85
CA VAL A 87 -14.66 -9.75 -3.47
C VAL A 87 -15.28 -10.93 -2.70
N LYS A 88 -16.26 -11.62 -3.30
CA LYS A 88 -16.86 -12.82 -2.70
C LYS A 88 -15.83 -13.93 -2.51
N GLN A 89 -14.95 -14.14 -3.48
CA GLN A 89 -13.90 -15.15 -3.37
C GLN A 89 -12.98 -14.86 -2.17
N VAL A 90 -12.46 -13.64 -2.06
CA VAL A 90 -11.53 -13.24 -0.99
C VAL A 90 -12.20 -13.23 0.39
N LEU A 91 -13.44 -12.72 0.48
CA LEU A 91 -14.13 -12.55 1.77
C LEU A 91 -14.87 -13.80 2.26
N VAL A 92 -15.15 -14.78 1.38
CA VAL A 92 -15.95 -15.96 1.72
C VAL A 92 -15.22 -17.25 1.38
N ALA A 93 -14.92 -17.50 0.10
CA ALA A 93 -14.39 -18.79 -0.33
C ALA A 93 -12.97 -19.04 0.20
N ASP A 94 -12.12 -18.04 0.08
CA ASP A 94 -10.70 -18.09 0.44
C ASP A 94 -10.41 -17.34 1.75
N PHE A 95 -11.44 -17.08 2.58
CA PHE A 95 -11.31 -16.27 3.80
C PHE A 95 -10.16 -16.74 4.71
N HIS A 96 -9.93 -18.05 4.78
CA HIS A 96 -8.87 -18.60 5.62
C HIS A 96 -7.44 -18.19 5.19
N TYR A 97 -7.25 -17.69 3.96
CA TYR A 97 -6.00 -17.09 3.49
C TYR A 97 -5.96 -15.57 3.72
N PHE A 98 -7.13 -14.91 3.79
CA PHE A 98 -7.29 -13.46 3.86
C PHE A 98 -7.94 -12.97 5.17
N TYR A 99 -7.84 -13.76 6.24
CA TYR A 99 -8.50 -13.46 7.51
C TYR A 99 -7.89 -12.30 8.31
N PRO A 100 -6.59 -11.92 8.19
CA PRO A 100 -6.05 -10.75 8.90
C PRO A 100 -6.78 -9.48 8.46
N ARG A 101 -7.17 -8.64 9.43
CA ARG A 101 -7.96 -7.42 9.18
C ARG A 101 -7.24 -6.18 9.73
N GLY A 102 -7.69 -5.02 9.28
CA GLY A 102 -7.25 -3.74 9.83
C GLY A 102 -5.97 -3.19 9.21
N LEU A 103 -5.41 -2.16 9.86
CA LEU A 103 -4.23 -1.43 9.40
C LEU A 103 -2.91 -2.08 9.83
N ASN A 104 -2.96 -3.15 10.62
CA ASN A 104 -1.80 -3.90 11.06
C ASN A 104 -2.02 -5.40 10.82
N PRO A 105 -1.69 -5.92 9.63
CA PRO A 105 -1.84 -7.33 9.30
C PRO A 105 -0.70 -8.20 9.88
N HIS A 106 0.25 -7.61 10.63
CA HIS A 106 1.37 -8.35 11.17
C HIS A 106 0.95 -9.15 12.41
N LYS A 107 1.25 -10.45 12.40
CA LYS A 107 0.97 -11.37 13.52
C LYS A 107 1.67 -10.96 14.82
N GLU A 108 2.79 -10.27 14.72
CA GLU A 108 3.50 -9.72 15.86
C GLU A 108 3.36 -8.20 15.85
N VAL A 109 2.74 -7.66 16.91
CA VAL A 109 2.64 -6.23 17.11
C VAL A 109 4.00 -5.69 17.56
N ILE A 110 4.80 -5.24 16.60
CA ILE A 110 6.12 -4.63 16.84
C ILE A 110 5.94 -3.28 17.55
N GLU A 111 4.87 -2.55 17.26
CA GLU A 111 4.59 -1.20 17.78
C GLU A 111 3.90 -1.24 19.16
N PRO A 112 4.57 -0.85 20.25
CA PRO A 112 3.99 -0.93 21.60
C PRO A 112 2.68 -0.16 21.76
N LEU A 113 2.50 0.94 21.02
CA LEU A 113 1.28 1.76 21.07
C LEU A 113 0.03 1.05 20.53
N LEU A 114 0.22 0.02 19.70
CA LEU A 114 -0.87 -0.78 19.14
C LEU A 114 -1.27 -1.95 20.05
N LYS A 115 -0.63 -2.16 21.21
CA LYS A 115 -1.00 -3.21 22.17
C LYS A 115 -2.23 -2.83 23.01
N ASN A 116 -3.37 -2.65 22.36
CA ASN A 116 -4.64 -2.33 23.03
C ASN A 116 -5.82 -3.08 22.40
N LEU A 117 -6.97 -3.05 23.08
CA LEU A 117 -8.19 -3.79 22.70
C LEU A 117 -8.71 -3.44 21.30
N PHE A 118 -8.41 -2.25 20.76
CA PHE A 118 -8.84 -1.87 19.41
C PHE A 118 -8.05 -2.57 18.29
N PHE A 119 -6.90 -3.17 18.62
CA PHE A 119 -6.01 -3.85 17.67
C PHE A 119 -5.64 -5.28 18.12
N ALA A 120 -6.47 -5.89 18.98
CA ALA A 120 -6.32 -7.29 19.35
C ALA A 120 -6.99 -8.18 18.30
N ASP A 121 -6.21 -9.07 17.66
CA ASP A 121 -6.69 -10.12 16.74
C ASP A 121 -7.29 -11.33 17.48
#